data_AF-A0A954V006-F1
#
_entry.id   AF-A0A954V006-F1
#
_cell.length_a   1.000
_cell.length_b   1.000
_cell.length_c   1.000
_cell.angle_alpha   90.00
_cell.angle_beta   90.00
_cell.angle_gamma   90.00
#
_symmetry.space_group_name_H-M   'P 1'
#
loop_
_entity.id
_entity.type
_entity.pdbx_description
1 polymer ?
#
loop_
_entity_poly.entity_id
_entity_poly.type
_entity_poly.pdbx_seq_one_letter_code
_entity_poly.pdbx_strand_id
1 'polypeptide(L)'
;MEERIVQFIAALRAGGVRVSLAESADALHAVDLLGVQEREAFRLSLRTTLVKEAKDLATFEELFPLFFGQGNVPPMTDIMEDMSPEEALMIAQALHM
;
A
#
# COMPACT_ATOMS: atom_id res chain seq x y z
N MET A 1 -5.77 -5.77 7.29
CA MET A 1 -5.73 -6.08 5.84
C MET A 1 -6.50 -5.02 5.05
N GLU A 2 -7.74 -4.74 5.44
CA GLU A 2 -8.58 -3.67 4.87
C GLU A 2 -7.83 -2.33 4.68
N GLU A 3 -7.17 -1.82 5.73
CA GLU A 3 -6.38 -0.59 5.65
C GLU A 3 -5.30 -0.63 4.55
N ARG A 4 -4.59 -1.76 4.41
CA ARG A 4 -3.59 -1.95 3.34
C ARG A 4 -4.22 -1.95 1.96
N ILE A 5 -5.45 -2.47 1.81
CA ILE A 5 -6.20 -2.43 0.56
C ILE A 5 -6.61 -1.00 0.23
N VAL A 6 -7.06 -0.23 1.22
CA VAL A 6 -7.39 1.20 1.05
C VAL A 6 -6.15 1.99 0.63
N GLN A 7 -5.00 1.77 1.28
CA GLN A 7 -3.73 2.40 0.91
C GLN A 7 -3.27 1.99 -0.50
N PHE A 8 -3.43 0.72 -0.87
CA PHE A 8 -3.14 0.22 -2.22
C PHE A 8 -4.02 0.88 -3.29
N ILE A 9 -5.33 1.03 -3.02
CA ILE A 9 -6.26 1.74 -3.90
C ILE A 9 -5.85 3.21 -4.05
N ALA A 10 -5.42 3.86 -2.96
CA ALA A 10 -4.92 5.22 -3.00
C ALA A 10 -3.65 5.34 -3.86
N ALA A 11 -2.73 4.38 -3.74
CA ALA A 11 -1.52 4.32 -4.56
C ALA A 11 -1.82 4.08 -6.05
N LEU A 12 -2.77 3.20 -6.38
CA LEU A 12 -3.24 3.01 -7.76
C LEU A 12 -3.78 4.32 -8.36
N ARG A 13 -4.61 5.05 -7.60
CA ARG A 13 -5.12 6.36 -8.02
C ARG A 13 -4.00 7.38 -8.24
N ALA A 14 -3.02 7.44 -7.33
CA ALA A 14 -1.85 8.30 -7.46
C ALA A 14 -0.99 7.91 -8.68
N GLY A 15 -0.92 6.62 -9.02
CA GLY A 15 -0.28 6.08 -10.21
C GLY A 15 -1.08 6.26 -11.50
N GLY A 16 -2.22 6.95 -11.47
CA GLY A 16 -3.04 7.27 -12.64
C GLY A 16 -4.11 6.24 -12.99
N VAL A 17 -4.26 5.16 -12.22
CA VAL A 17 -5.32 4.17 -12.41
C VAL A 17 -6.64 4.76 -11.91
N ARG A 18 -7.66 4.74 -12.77
CA ARG A 18 -8.99 5.24 -12.40
C ARG A 18 -9.72 4.17 -11.59
N VAL A 19 -9.85 4.40 -10.28
CA VAL A 19 -10.61 3.53 -9.37
C VAL A 19 -11.75 4.32 -8.73
N SER A 20 -12.98 3.94 -9.02
CA SER A 20 -14.21 4.48 -8.45
C SER A 20 -14.46 3.99 -7.01
N LEU A 21 -15.46 4.59 -6.34
CA LEU A 21 -15.91 4.14 -5.03
C LEU A 21 -16.54 2.73 -5.09
N ALA A 22 -17.32 2.45 -6.14
CA ALA A 22 -17.96 1.15 -6.33
C ALA A 22 -16.92 0.02 -6.47
N GLU A 23 -15.88 0.24 -7.30
CA GLU A 23 -14.79 -0.73 -7.46
C GLU A 23 -13.98 -0.94 -6.18
N SER A 24 -13.86 0.11 -5.35
CA SER A 24 -13.22 -0.01 -4.03
C SER A 24 -14.04 -0.92 -3.10
N ALA A 25 -15.36 -0.75 -3.09
CA ALA A 25 -16.27 -1.58 -2.31
C ALA A 25 -16.27 -3.04 -2.82
N ASP A 26 -16.30 -3.23 -4.14
CA ASP A 26 -16.22 -4.56 -4.77
C ASP A 26 -14.91 -5.28 -4.40
N ALA A 27 -13.79 -4.56 -4.38
CA ALA A 27 -12.50 -5.12 -4.00
C ALA A 27 -12.48 -5.62 -2.55
N LEU A 28 -13.00 -4.82 -1.61
CA LEU A 28 -13.12 -5.21 -0.21
C LEU A 28 -14.03 -6.42 -0.05
N HIS A 29 -15.20 -6.40 -0.70
CA HIS A 29 -16.15 -7.51 -0.65
C HIS A 29 -15.59 -8.80 -1.25
N ALA A 30 -14.86 -8.71 -2.38
CA ALA A 30 -14.22 -9.88 -2.98
C ALA A 30 -13.15 -10.49 -2.07
N VAL A 31 -12.41 -9.67 -1.33
CA VAL A 31 -11.43 -10.14 -0.35
C VAL A 31 -12.11 -10.79 0.86
N ASP A 32 -13.25 -10.26 1.32
CA ASP A 32 -14.01 -10.88 2.41
C ASP A 32 -14.54 -12.28 2.04
N LEU A 33 -14.91 -12.47 0.77
CA LEU A 33 -15.43 -13.76 0.28
C LEU A 33 -14.34 -14.78 0.00
N LEU A 34 -13.20 -14.36 -0.58
CA LEU A 34 -12.14 -15.26 -1.05
C LEU A 34 -11.01 -15.44 -0.03
N GLY A 35 -10.87 -14.50 0.91
CA GLY A 35 -9.78 -14.45 1.88
C GLY A 35 -8.43 -14.07 1.23
N VAL A 36 -7.37 -14.18 2.04
CA VAL A 36 -6.00 -13.77 1.66
C VAL A 36 -4.97 -14.89 1.75
N GLN A 37 -5.42 -16.11 2.02
CA GLN A 37 -4.54 -17.27 2.27
C GLN A 37 -3.83 -17.73 1.00
N GLU A 38 -4.56 -17.74 -0.12
CA GLU A 38 -4.01 -18.08 -1.41
C GLU A 38 -3.63 -16.79 -2.14
N ARG A 39 -2.32 -16.55 -2.24
CA ARG A 39 -1.75 -15.30 -2.77
C ARG A 39 -2.27 -14.96 -4.16
N GLU A 40 -2.39 -15.96 -5.03
CA GLU A 40 -2.76 -15.71 -6.42
C GLU A 40 -4.25 -15.41 -6.54
N ALA A 41 -5.14 -16.13 -5.85
CA ALA A 41 -6.54 -15.73 -5.74
C ALA A 41 -6.72 -14.32 -5.14
N PHE A 42 -5.97 -13.95 -4.11
CA PHE A 42 -6.02 -12.60 -3.54
C PHE A 42 -5.55 -11.53 -4.53
N ARG A 43 -4.48 -11.81 -5.29
CA ARG A 43 -4.00 -10.90 -6.34
C ARG A 43 -5.03 -10.75 -7.46
N LEU A 44 -5.60 -11.87 -7.92
CA LEU A 44 -6.57 -11.89 -8.99
C LEU A 44 -7.89 -11.23 -8.60
N SER A 45 -8.33 -11.35 -7.34
CA SER A 45 -9.54 -10.69 -6.85
C SER A 45 -9.40 -9.16 -6.92
N LEU A 46 -8.30 -8.61 -6.40
CA LEU A 46 -8.00 -7.18 -6.48
C LEU A 46 -7.82 -6.70 -7.92
N ARG A 47 -7.10 -7.47 -8.76
CA ARG A 47 -6.91 -7.12 -10.17
C ARG A 47 -8.24 -7.03 -10.90
N THR A 48 -9.14 -7.98 -10.66
CA THR A 48 -10.43 -8.09 -11.34
C THR A 48 -11.38 -6.96 -10.95
N THR A 49 -11.38 -6.56 -9.67
CA THR A 49 -12.24 -5.50 -9.17
C THR A 49 -11.71 -4.10 -9.49
N LEU A 50 -10.39 -3.90 -9.50
CA LEU A 50 -9.76 -2.58 -9.58
C LEU A 50 -9.25 -2.15 -10.97
N VAL A 51 -8.94 -3.08 -11.89
CA VAL A 51 -8.31 -2.75 -13.18
C VAL A 51 -9.30 -2.95 -14.33
N LYS A 52 -9.73 -1.85 -14.98
CA LYS A 52 -10.71 -1.89 -16.09
C LYS A 52 -10.12 -1.66 -17.47
N GLU A 53 -8.89 -1.18 -17.55
CA GLU A 53 -8.22 -0.89 -18.80
C GLU A 53 -6.90 -1.67 -18.88
N ALA A 54 -6.58 -2.21 -20.05
CA ALA A 54 -5.35 -2.99 -20.23
C ALA A 54 -4.09 -2.19 -19.93
N LYS A 55 -4.11 -0.86 -20.18
CA LYS A 55 -2.99 0.04 -19.89
C LYS A 55 -2.68 0.15 -18.39
N ASP A 56 -3.66 -0.05 -17.52
CA ASP A 56 -3.52 0.10 -16.06
C ASP A 56 -2.95 -1.18 -15.41
N LEU A 57 -2.83 -2.26 -16.18
CA LEU A 57 -2.32 -3.54 -15.70
C LEU A 57 -0.87 -3.44 -15.23
N ALA A 58 -0.02 -2.73 -15.96
CA ALA A 58 1.40 -2.59 -15.61
C ALA A 58 1.57 -1.94 -14.22
N THR A 59 0.83 -0.86 -13.96
CA THR A 59 0.84 -0.16 -12.66
C THR A 59 0.34 -1.06 -11.52
N PHE A 60 -0.68 -1.88 -11.77
CA PHE A 60 -1.15 -2.85 -10.78
C PHE A 60 -0.08 -3.87 -10.43
N GLU A 61 0.54 -4.50 -11.44
CA GLU A 61 1.55 -5.56 -11.22
C GLU A 61 2.81 -5.01 -10.55
N GLU A 62 3.15 -3.74 -10.79
CA GLU A 62 4.26 -3.06 -10.11
C GLU A 62 3.94 -2.78 -8.63
N LEU A 63 2.76 -2.22 -8.34
CA LEU A 63 2.41 -1.80 -6.98
C LEU A 63 2.01 -2.98 -6.07
N PHE A 64 1.33 -4.01 -6.60
CA PHE A 64 0.84 -5.13 -5.79
C PHE A 64 1.92 -5.78 -4.89
N PRO A 65 3.11 -6.15 -5.39
CA PRO A 65 4.15 -6.72 -4.55
C PRO A 65 4.72 -5.73 -3.51
N LEU A 66 4.61 -4.41 -3.72
CA LEU A 66 5.06 -3.43 -2.72
C LEU A 66 4.15 -3.41 -1.48
N PHE A 67 2.85 -3.60 -1.68
CA PHE A 67 1.85 -3.59 -0.60
C PHE A 67 1.68 -4.97 0.06
N PHE A 68 1.81 -6.03 -0.74
CA PHE A 68 1.45 -7.39 -0.34
C PHE A 68 2.56 -8.42 -0.56
N GLY A 69 3.78 -8.02 -0.92
CA GLY A 69 4.94 -8.90 -1.03
C GLY A 69 5.37 -9.48 0.33
N GLN A 70 6.08 -10.61 0.28
CA GLN A 70 6.62 -11.24 1.47
C GLN A 70 7.89 -10.48 1.92
N GLY A 71 7.76 -9.62 2.93
CA GLY A 71 8.87 -9.19 3.79
C GLY A 71 9.52 -7.85 3.47
N ASN A 72 9.42 -6.93 4.45
CA ASN A 72 10.13 -5.65 4.58
C ASN A 72 9.87 -4.59 3.51
N VAL A 73 8.73 -3.89 3.64
CA VAL A 73 8.79 -2.43 3.54
C VAL A 73 9.46 -1.97 4.83
N PRO A 74 10.70 -1.44 4.82
CA PRO A 74 11.25 -0.81 6.01
C PRO A 74 10.23 0.25 6.45
N PRO A 75 9.81 0.27 7.71
CA PRO A 75 8.88 1.30 8.14
C PRO A 75 9.59 2.65 7.91
N MET A 76 9.00 3.49 7.03
CA MET A 76 9.55 4.83 6.76
C MET A 76 9.40 5.77 7.97
N THR A 77 8.61 5.36 8.95
CA THR A 77 8.68 5.76 10.37
C THR A 77 9.61 4.75 11.04
N ASP A 78 10.91 5.02 11.20
CA ASP A 78 11.32 5.46 12.54
C ASP A 78 12.74 6.05 12.64
N ILE A 79 13.07 7.03 11.82
CA ILE A 79 14.32 7.77 12.05
C ILE A 79 14.27 8.55 13.37
N MET A 80 13.09 8.74 13.98
CA MET A 80 12.89 9.49 15.22
C MET A 80 12.62 8.62 16.45
N GLU A 81 11.92 7.46 16.41
CA GLU A 81 11.75 6.63 17.63
C GLU A 81 13.03 5.85 18.01
N ASP A 82 13.98 5.64 17.09
CA ASP A 82 15.27 4.98 17.40
C ASP A 82 16.37 5.96 17.86
N MET A 83 16.05 7.25 18.00
CA MET A 83 17.02 8.24 18.49
C MET A 83 17.14 8.16 20.01
N SER A 84 18.39 8.03 20.49
CA SER A 84 18.67 8.27 21.89
C SER A 84 18.35 9.73 22.27
N PRO A 85 18.02 10.02 23.54
CA PRO A 85 17.78 11.38 24.01
C PRO A 85 18.94 12.35 23.72
N GLU A 86 20.16 11.83 23.62
CA GLU A 86 21.38 12.60 23.32
C GLU A 86 21.43 13.04 21.84
N GLU A 87 21.05 12.15 20.92
CA GLU A 87 21.01 12.44 19.49
C GLU A 87 19.91 13.46 19.17
N ALA A 88 18.76 13.37 19.85
CA ALA A 88 17.69 14.36 19.73
C ALA A 88 18.15 15.76 20.17
N LEU A 89 18.97 15.83 21.24
CA LEU A 89 19.52 17.08 21.75
C LEU A 89 20.53 17.70 20.79
N MET A 90 21.37 16.88 20.16
CA MET A 90 22.36 17.32 19.16
C MET A 90 21.69 17.95 17.92
N ILE A 91 20.61 17.35 17.42
CA ILE A 91 19.85 17.92 16.29
C ILE A 91 19.19 19.24 16.68
N ALA A 92 18.58 19.31 17.87
CA ALA A 92 17.97 20.54 18.37
C ALA A 92 19.01 21.68 18.46
N GLN A 93 20.22 21.39 18.97
CA GLN A 93 21.30 22.37 19.05
C GLN A 93 21.80 22.82 17.67
N ALA A 94 21.87 21.92 16.69
CA ALA A 94 22.30 22.25 15.33
C ALA A 94 21.30 23.13 14.55
N LEU A 95 19.99 23.04 14.87
CA LEU A 95 18.93 23.86 14.25
C LEU A 95 18.80 25.26 14.87
N HIS A 96 19.45 25.51 16.00
CA HIS A 96 19.47 26.81 16.68
C HIS A 96 20.72 27.66 16.35
N MET A 97 21.48 27.29 15.31
CA MET A 97 22.56 28.11 14.73
C MET A 97 22.09 28.92 13.51
#